data_AF-A0A401SVR7-F1
#
_entry.id   AF-A0A401SVR7-F1
#
_cell.length_a   1.000
_cell.length_b   1.000
_cell.length_c   1.000
_cell.angle_alpha   90.00
_cell.angle_beta   90.00
_cell.angle_gamma   90.00
#
_symmetry.space_group_name_H-M   'P 1'
#
loop_
_entity.id
_entity.type
_entity.pdbx_description
1 polymer ?
#
loop_
_entity_poly.entity_id
_entity_poly.type
_entity_poly.pdbx_seq_one_letter_code
_entity_poly.pdbx_strand_id
1 'polypeptide(L)'
;MVEPNWKTIFGRASCGTAKPLDSEGAFTNPIWTALFDYEAHGKDELTLRKGDLVEVLSRDSAISGDEGWWAGKLRNQVGIFPANYVSPQPPLPAAYSKLAPGRAEELATPAQVAFRELTLQEVIGVGGFGKVYRGTWRGRLVAVKAARQDPDEDISATAQNVMQEARLFAMLRHPNIIALLGVCLQEPNLCLIIEYASGGPLNRALAGRRIPPHVLVNWAVQIGKGMQYLHDGAIVPVIHRDLKSNNGKSECVIQQ
;
A
#
# COMPACT_ATOMS: atom_id res chain seq x y z
N MET A 1 2.37 -20.76 31.33
CA MET A 1 1.12 -21.25 30.73
C MET A 1 0.00 -20.43 31.36
N VAL A 2 -0.47 -19.40 30.67
CA VAL A 2 -1.50 -18.47 31.16
C VAL A 2 -2.58 -18.48 30.08
N GLU A 3 -3.76 -18.99 30.42
CA GLU A 3 -4.92 -18.98 29.53
C GLU A 3 -5.54 -17.56 29.49
N PRO A 4 -5.95 -17.04 28.33
CA PRO A 4 -6.67 -15.78 28.27
C PRO A 4 -8.13 -15.97 28.69
N ASN A 5 -8.54 -15.20 29.71
CA ASN A 5 -9.89 -15.15 30.26
C ASN A 5 -10.79 -14.25 29.39
N TRP A 6 -11.78 -14.85 28.72
CA TRP A 6 -12.71 -14.20 27.80
C TRP A 6 -13.87 -13.44 28.46
N LYS A 7 -13.93 -13.36 29.81
CA LYS A 7 -15.09 -12.79 30.53
C LYS A 7 -15.01 -11.30 30.86
N THR A 8 -13.99 -10.57 30.41
CA THR A 8 -13.83 -9.14 30.76
C THR A 8 -14.21 -8.16 29.63
N ILE A 9 -14.86 -8.62 28.56
CA ILE A 9 -15.14 -7.81 27.34
C ILE A 9 -16.34 -6.86 27.48
N PHE A 10 -17.21 -7.01 28.48
CA PHE A 10 -18.34 -6.09 28.69
C PHE A 10 -18.06 -5.10 29.81
N GLY A 11 -17.27 -4.06 29.53
CA GLY A 11 -16.98 -3.08 30.58
C GLY A 11 -16.10 -1.90 30.20
N ARG A 12 -16.46 -1.16 29.14
CA ARG A 12 -16.39 0.32 29.05
C ARG A 12 -16.48 0.74 27.57
N ALA A 13 -17.62 1.31 27.21
CA ALA A 13 -17.78 2.03 25.97
C ALA A 13 -16.87 3.27 25.99
N SER A 14 -16.11 3.47 24.92
CA SER A 14 -15.60 4.78 24.53
C SER A 14 -16.01 5.07 23.10
N CYS A 15 -16.35 6.33 22.89
CA CYS A 15 -17.07 6.92 21.78
C CYS A 15 -16.33 6.83 20.43
N GLY A 16 -17.01 6.39 19.36
CA GLY A 16 -16.49 6.46 18.00
C GLY A 16 -17.43 5.84 16.96
N THR A 17 -18.22 6.69 16.29
CA THR A 17 -19.06 6.45 15.10
C THR A 17 -20.10 5.32 15.18
N ALA A 18 -21.39 5.69 15.15
CA ALA A 18 -22.52 4.75 15.11
C ALA A 18 -22.41 3.80 13.90
N LYS A 19 -22.53 2.49 14.15
CA LYS A 19 -22.55 1.46 13.11
C LYS A 19 -23.95 1.40 12.45
N PRO A 20 -24.07 1.21 11.12
CA PRO A 20 -25.36 1.09 10.45
C PRO A 20 -26.12 -0.16 10.94
N LEU A 21 -27.42 -0.02 11.19
CA LEU A 21 -28.35 -1.12 11.51
C LEU A 21 -29.13 -1.48 10.25
N ASP A 22 -29.39 -2.77 10.03
CA ASP A 22 -30.34 -3.20 8.99
C ASP A 22 -31.79 -3.07 9.48
N SER A 23 -32.75 -3.35 8.60
CA SER A 23 -34.20 -3.23 8.87
C SER A 23 -34.72 -4.17 9.97
N GLU A 24 -33.91 -5.11 10.47
CA GLU A 24 -34.23 -6.03 11.56
C GLU A 24 -33.45 -5.75 12.85
N GLY A 25 -32.61 -4.71 12.89
CA GLY A 25 -31.86 -4.31 14.07
C GLY A 25 -30.61 -5.17 14.35
N ALA A 26 -30.13 -5.93 13.37
CA ALA A 26 -28.90 -6.69 13.46
C ALA A 26 -27.68 -5.83 13.09
N PHE A 27 -26.57 -6.01 13.82
CA PHE A 27 -25.29 -5.40 13.45
C PHE A 27 -24.77 -6.09 12.19
N THR A 28 -24.75 -5.38 11.07
CA THR A 28 -24.10 -5.86 9.85
C THR A 28 -22.66 -5.36 9.84
N ASN A 29 -21.71 -6.29 9.84
CA ASN A 29 -20.32 -5.93 9.62
C ASN A 29 -20.10 -5.63 8.13
N PRO A 30 -19.22 -4.67 7.79
CA PRO A 30 -18.96 -4.35 6.39
C PRO A 30 -18.28 -5.53 5.69
N ILE A 31 -18.74 -5.85 4.49
CA ILE A 31 -18.16 -6.88 3.64
C ILE A 31 -17.16 -6.23 2.68
N TRP A 32 -15.96 -6.80 2.60
CA TRP A 32 -14.85 -6.33 1.76
C TRP A 32 -14.43 -7.44 0.80
N THR A 33 -13.97 -7.09 -0.40
CA THR A 33 -13.53 -8.07 -1.40
C THR A 33 -12.01 -8.22 -1.38
N ALA A 34 -11.51 -9.45 -1.33
CA ALA A 34 -10.10 -9.76 -1.48
C ALA A 34 -9.62 -9.44 -2.90
N LEU A 35 -8.54 -8.66 -3.02
CA LEU A 35 -7.96 -8.26 -4.31
C LEU A 35 -6.84 -9.20 -4.77
N PHE A 36 -6.22 -9.90 -3.83
CA PHE A 36 -5.08 -10.78 -4.07
C PHE A 36 -5.23 -12.06 -3.25
N ASP A 37 -4.56 -13.11 -3.71
CA ASP A 37 -4.41 -14.33 -2.93
C ASP A 37 -3.44 -14.08 -1.77
N TYR A 38 -3.76 -14.60 -0.60
CA TYR A 38 -2.92 -14.59 0.59
C TYR A 38 -2.97 -15.98 1.23
N GLU A 39 -1.81 -16.60 1.43
CA GLU A 39 -1.73 -17.89 2.12
C GLU A 39 -1.43 -17.64 3.61
N ALA A 40 -2.21 -18.28 4.48
CA ALA A 40 -2.03 -18.15 5.93
C ALA A 40 -0.73 -18.82 6.38
N HIS A 41 0.08 -18.09 7.17
CA HIS A 41 1.32 -18.60 7.76
C HIS A 41 1.09 -19.09 9.20
N GLY A 42 0.08 -18.55 9.87
CA GLY A 42 -0.37 -18.90 11.22
C GLY A 42 -1.74 -19.59 11.27
N LYS A 43 -2.08 -20.18 12.42
CA LYS A 43 -3.40 -20.82 12.64
C LYS A 43 -4.52 -19.79 12.91
N ASP A 44 -4.12 -18.58 13.27
CA ASP A 44 -4.93 -17.41 13.56
C ASP A 44 -5.18 -16.56 12.31
N GLU A 45 -4.52 -16.85 11.18
CA GLU A 45 -4.65 -16.12 9.93
C GLU A 45 -5.69 -16.74 8.98
N LEU A 46 -6.35 -15.90 8.17
CA LEU A 46 -7.24 -16.33 7.10
C LEU A 46 -6.48 -16.43 5.79
N THR A 47 -6.63 -17.56 5.10
CA THR A 47 -6.25 -17.67 3.68
C THR A 47 -7.28 -16.95 2.82
N LEU A 48 -6.83 -16.02 1.98
CA LEU A 48 -7.67 -15.27 1.06
C LEU A 48 -7.43 -15.75 -0.37
N ARG A 49 -8.50 -15.89 -1.15
CA ARG A 49 -8.43 -16.00 -2.61
C ARG A 49 -9.03 -14.74 -3.23
N LYS A 50 -8.45 -14.26 -4.32
CA LYS A 50 -8.95 -13.10 -5.07
C LYS A 50 -10.45 -13.26 -5.36
N GLY A 51 -11.22 -12.24 -4.98
CA GLY A 51 -12.68 -12.22 -5.10
C GLY A 51 -13.44 -12.73 -3.87
N ASP A 52 -12.76 -13.31 -2.86
CA ASP A 52 -13.41 -13.70 -1.62
C ASP A 52 -14.06 -12.50 -0.92
N LEU A 53 -15.24 -12.71 -0.35
CA LEU A 53 -15.98 -11.72 0.43
C LEU A 53 -15.71 -11.93 1.92
N VAL A 54 -14.97 -11.01 2.51
CA VAL A 54 -14.55 -11.05 3.91
C VAL A 54 -15.43 -10.10 4.72
N GLU A 55 -16.08 -10.62 5.75
CA GLU A 55 -16.80 -9.83 6.73
C GLU A 55 -15.79 -9.23 7.72
N VAL A 56 -15.63 -7.91 7.74
CA VAL A 56 -14.64 -7.24 8.60
C VAL A 56 -15.21 -7.03 10.00
N LEU A 57 -14.70 -7.80 10.96
CA LEU A 57 -15.14 -7.78 12.36
C LEU A 57 -14.48 -6.64 13.15
N SER A 58 -13.18 -6.41 12.93
CA SER A 58 -12.43 -5.33 13.57
C SER A 58 -11.25 -4.85 12.73
N ARG A 59 -11.02 -3.53 12.76
CA ARG A 59 -9.85 -2.86 12.15
C ARG A 59 -8.83 -2.37 13.19
N ASP A 60 -9.08 -2.66 14.47
CA ASP A 60 -8.26 -2.22 15.59
C ASP A 60 -7.03 -3.15 15.75
N SER A 61 -5.83 -2.58 15.71
CA SER A 61 -4.57 -3.33 15.86
C SER A 61 -4.41 -3.93 17.26
N ALA A 62 -5.10 -3.39 18.28
CA ALA A 62 -5.13 -4.02 19.60
C ALA A 62 -5.88 -5.36 19.61
N ILE A 63 -6.75 -5.59 18.62
CA ILE A 63 -7.51 -6.84 18.46
C ILE A 63 -6.78 -7.82 17.54
N SER A 64 -6.19 -7.35 16.43
CA SER A 64 -5.47 -8.20 15.49
C SER A 64 -4.03 -8.52 15.91
N GLY A 65 -3.47 -7.80 16.90
CA GLY A 65 -2.14 -8.04 17.43
C GLY A 65 -1.01 -7.37 16.65
N ASP A 66 -1.27 -6.89 15.42
CA ASP A 66 -0.28 -6.22 14.58
C ASP A 66 -0.89 -5.09 13.73
N GLU A 67 -0.12 -4.03 13.51
CA GLU A 67 -0.52 -2.89 12.70
C GLU A 67 -0.59 -3.26 11.21
N GLY A 68 -1.76 -3.06 10.58
CA GLY A 68 -1.97 -3.43 9.19
C GLY A 68 -2.64 -4.79 9.01
N TRP A 69 -2.96 -5.47 10.11
CA TRP A 69 -3.80 -6.65 10.13
C TRP A 69 -5.19 -6.32 10.66
N TRP A 70 -6.22 -6.91 10.06
CA TRP A 70 -7.62 -6.79 10.49
C TRP A 70 -8.17 -8.15 10.88
N ALA A 71 -9.12 -8.17 11.81
CA ALA A 71 -9.85 -9.38 12.15
C ALA A 71 -11.13 -9.48 11.31
N GLY A 72 -11.37 -10.64 10.72
CA GLY A 72 -12.54 -10.87 9.88
C GLY A 72 -13.05 -12.28 9.94
N LYS A 73 -14.13 -12.49 9.21
CA LYS A 73 -14.74 -13.78 9.00
C LYS A 73 -14.83 -14.03 7.51
N LEU A 74 -14.30 -15.17 7.08
CA LEU A 74 -14.44 -15.68 5.73
C LEU A 74 -15.10 -17.04 5.81
N ARG A 75 -16.31 -17.14 5.23
CA ARG A 75 -17.15 -18.35 5.32
C ARG A 75 -17.41 -18.70 6.79
N ASN A 76 -16.94 -19.87 7.26
CA ASN A 76 -17.07 -20.32 8.65
C ASN A 76 -15.79 -20.14 9.49
N GLN A 77 -14.77 -19.46 8.96
CA GLN A 77 -13.51 -19.25 9.67
C GLN A 77 -13.38 -17.80 10.10
N VAL A 78 -12.89 -17.59 11.32
CA VAL A 78 -12.55 -16.28 11.87
C VAL A 78 -11.04 -16.26 12.08
N GLY A 79 -10.41 -15.17 11.66
CA GLY A 79 -8.98 -14.99 11.80
C GLY A 79 -8.56 -13.59 11.38
N ILE A 80 -7.26 -13.34 11.45
CA ILE A 80 -6.64 -12.10 11.02
C ILE A 80 -6.20 -12.19 9.56
N PHE A 81 -6.20 -11.06 8.85
CA PHE A 81 -5.70 -10.97 7.49
C PHE A 81 -5.10 -9.58 7.22
N PRO A 82 -4.23 -9.44 6.22
CA PRO A 82 -3.63 -8.14 5.92
C PRO A 82 -4.67 -7.16 5.33
N ALA A 83 -4.79 -5.98 5.95
CA ALA A 83 -5.78 -4.97 5.60
C ALA A 83 -5.68 -4.49 4.14
N ASN A 84 -4.46 -4.44 3.59
CA ASN A 84 -4.18 -4.01 2.23
C ASN A 84 -4.54 -5.05 1.16
N TYR A 85 -4.98 -6.25 1.54
CA TYR A 85 -5.40 -7.30 0.59
C TYR A 85 -6.89 -7.24 0.27
N VAL A 86 -7.65 -6.35 0.90
CA VAL A 86 -9.10 -6.22 0.71
C VAL A 86 -9.50 -4.78 0.36
N SER A 87 -10.64 -4.61 -0.31
CA SER A 87 -11.23 -3.30 -0.64
C SER A 87 -12.72 -3.27 -0.33
N PRO A 88 -13.30 -2.11 0.10
CA PRO A 88 -14.74 -2.00 0.29
C PRO A 88 -15.47 -1.86 -1.05
N GLN A 89 -14.75 -1.59 -2.14
CA GLN A 89 -15.31 -1.59 -3.49
C GLN A 89 -15.28 -3.02 -4.05
N PRO A 90 -16.28 -3.42 -4.87
CA PRO A 90 -16.11 -4.60 -5.71
C PRO A 90 -14.80 -4.47 -6.51
N PRO A 91 -14.16 -5.57 -6.89
CA PRO A 91 -12.86 -5.54 -7.53
C PRO A 91 -12.99 -4.68 -8.79
N LEU A 92 -12.44 -3.48 -8.70
CA LEU A 92 -12.48 -2.38 -9.67
C LEU A 92 -13.78 -1.53 -9.66
N PRO A 93 -13.66 -0.18 -9.69
CA PRO A 93 -14.78 0.72 -10.00
C PRO A 93 -15.50 0.27 -11.26
N ALA A 94 -16.82 0.46 -11.34
CA ALA A 94 -17.60 0.20 -12.55
C ALA A 94 -17.09 0.95 -13.81
N ALA A 95 -16.21 1.94 -13.62
CA ALA A 95 -15.46 2.60 -14.70
C ALA A 95 -14.41 1.70 -15.36
N TYR A 96 -13.81 0.75 -14.62
CA TYR A 96 -12.86 -0.25 -15.10
C TYR A 96 -13.56 -1.54 -15.57
N SER A 97 -14.76 -1.87 -15.08
CA SER A 97 -15.55 -2.97 -15.65
C SER A 97 -16.11 -2.65 -17.06
N LYS A 98 -16.08 -1.38 -17.46
CA LYS A 98 -16.28 -0.96 -18.86
C LYS A 98 -15.05 -1.17 -19.75
N LEU A 99 -13.87 -1.40 -19.17
CA LEU A 99 -12.71 -1.88 -19.92
C LEU A 99 -12.85 -3.41 -20.01
N ALA A 100 -12.55 -3.97 -21.18
CA ALA A 100 -12.63 -5.42 -21.38
C ALA A 100 -11.93 -6.17 -20.23
N PRO A 101 -12.50 -7.27 -19.71
CA PRO A 101 -12.05 -7.92 -18.47
C PRO A 101 -10.56 -8.27 -18.39
N GLY A 102 -9.84 -8.39 -19.52
CA GLY A 102 -8.40 -8.58 -19.55
C GLY A 102 -7.55 -7.32 -19.28
N ARG A 103 -8.05 -6.10 -19.57
CA ARG A 103 -7.27 -4.86 -19.41
C ARG A 103 -7.05 -4.46 -17.97
N ALA A 104 -8.02 -4.68 -17.09
CA ALA A 104 -7.88 -4.30 -15.69
C ALA A 104 -6.88 -5.18 -14.92
N GLU A 105 -6.75 -6.45 -15.32
CA GLU A 105 -5.76 -7.39 -14.78
C GLU A 105 -4.35 -7.10 -15.31
N GLU A 106 -4.23 -6.71 -16.57
CA GLU A 106 -2.99 -6.20 -17.20
C GLU A 106 -2.51 -4.87 -16.58
N LEU A 107 -3.44 -4.00 -16.15
CA LEU A 107 -3.13 -2.72 -15.50
C LEU A 107 -2.68 -2.88 -14.03
N ALA A 108 -3.04 -3.98 -13.36
CA ALA A 108 -2.67 -4.27 -11.97
C ALA A 108 -1.41 -5.14 -11.84
N THR A 109 -0.95 -5.73 -12.95
CA THR A 109 0.28 -6.52 -12.98
C THR A 109 1.46 -5.65 -13.39
N PRO A 110 2.42 -5.39 -12.48
CA PRO A 110 3.56 -4.53 -12.79
C PRO A 110 4.44 -5.17 -13.87
N ALA A 111 4.99 -4.35 -14.77
CA ALA A 111 5.90 -4.81 -15.81
C ALA A 111 7.14 -5.47 -15.18
N GLN A 112 7.43 -6.71 -15.59
CA GLN A 112 8.64 -7.42 -15.17
C GLN A 112 9.85 -6.87 -15.91
N VAL A 113 10.83 -6.37 -15.17
CA VAL A 113 12.05 -5.77 -15.70
C VAL A 113 13.23 -6.65 -15.33
N ALA A 114 14.00 -7.08 -16.33
CA ALA A 114 15.25 -7.77 -16.07
C ALA A 114 16.29 -6.77 -15.54
N PHE A 115 17.05 -7.16 -14.51
CA PHE A 115 18.04 -6.27 -13.89
C PHE A 115 19.07 -5.76 -14.89
N ARG A 116 19.44 -6.57 -15.89
CA ARG A 116 20.34 -6.19 -16.99
C ARG A 116 19.84 -5.04 -17.88
N GLU A 117 18.55 -4.74 -17.86
CA GLU A 117 17.97 -3.60 -18.59
C GLU A 117 18.11 -2.28 -17.81
N LEU A 118 18.53 -2.36 -16.54
CA LEU A 118 18.71 -1.21 -15.66
C LEU A 118 20.17 -0.78 -15.66
N THR A 119 20.39 0.52 -15.78
CA THR A 119 21.68 1.15 -15.49
C THR A 119 21.53 1.97 -14.23
N LEU A 120 22.08 1.49 -13.11
CA LEU A 120 22.09 2.22 -11.84
C LEU A 120 23.21 3.26 -11.83
N GLN A 121 22.92 4.42 -11.24
CA GLN A 121 23.83 5.56 -11.09
C GLN A 121 24.03 5.85 -9.59
N GLU A 122 24.04 7.13 -9.19
CA GLU A 122 24.21 7.53 -7.80
C GLU A 122 23.04 7.11 -6.89
N VAL A 123 23.35 6.93 -5.61
CA VAL A 123 22.34 6.80 -4.56
C VAL A 123 21.72 8.17 -4.31
N ILE A 124 20.40 8.27 -4.44
CA ILE A 124 19.64 9.51 -4.24
C ILE A 124 18.90 9.55 -2.90
N GLY A 125 18.65 8.39 -2.30
CA GLY A 125 17.96 8.27 -1.02
C GLY A 125 18.42 7.04 -0.23
N VAL A 126 18.56 7.21 1.08
CA VAL A 126 18.85 6.12 2.04
C VAL A 126 17.95 6.32 3.26
N GLY A 127 17.24 5.26 3.66
CA GLY A 127 16.41 5.34 4.86
C GLY A 127 15.69 4.06 5.25
N GLY A 128 14.57 4.25 5.95
CA GLY A 128 13.69 3.20 6.45
C GLY A 128 13.11 2.25 5.39
N PHE A 129 13.31 2.53 4.11
CA PHE A 129 12.75 1.76 2.99
C PHE A 129 13.83 1.18 2.06
N GLY A 130 15.08 1.17 2.50
CA GLY A 130 16.21 0.70 1.70
C GLY A 130 16.92 1.83 0.97
N LYS A 131 17.70 1.46 -0.05
CA LYS A 131 18.48 2.38 -0.88
C LYS A 131 17.69 2.69 -2.16
N VAL A 132 17.66 3.96 -2.53
CA VAL A 132 17.09 4.44 -3.79
C VAL A 132 18.22 4.94 -4.66
N TYR A 133 18.31 4.42 -5.88
CA TYR A 133 19.29 4.80 -6.89
C TYR A 133 18.61 5.62 -7.97
N ARG A 134 19.30 6.63 -8.48
CA ARG A 134 19.01 7.14 -9.81
C ARG A 134 19.40 6.07 -10.83
N GLY A 135 18.64 5.92 -11.90
CA GLY A 135 18.99 4.97 -12.94
C GLY A 135 18.33 5.28 -14.27
N THR A 136 18.63 4.44 -15.27
CA THR A 136 18.01 4.48 -16.59
C THR A 136 17.43 3.12 -16.93
N TRP A 137 16.23 3.11 -17.50
CA TRP A 137 15.59 1.92 -18.04
C TRP A 137 15.07 2.22 -19.45
N ARG A 138 15.56 1.49 -20.47
CA ARG A 138 15.19 1.71 -21.89
C ARG A 138 15.33 3.18 -22.35
N GLY A 139 16.38 3.85 -21.87
CA GLY A 139 16.66 5.26 -22.15
C GLY A 139 15.81 6.27 -21.35
N ARG A 140 14.84 5.82 -20.53
CA ARG A 140 14.06 6.67 -19.63
C ARG A 140 14.74 6.79 -18.28
N LEU A 141 14.82 8.02 -17.75
CA LEU A 141 15.30 8.28 -16.40
C LEU A 141 14.29 7.77 -15.36
N VAL A 142 14.77 7.01 -14.38
CA VAL A 142 13.96 6.35 -13.35
C VAL A 142 14.64 6.43 -11.99
N ALA A 143 13.87 6.23 -10.93
CA ALA A 143 14.40 5.88 -9.62
C ALA A 143 14.20 4.38 -9.38
N VAL A 144 15.21 3.73 -8.78
CA VAL A 144 15.22 2.30 -8.50
C VAL A 144 15.33 2.10 -7.00
N LYS A 145 14.26 1.64 -6.38
CA LYS A 145 14.19 1.35 -4.94
C LYS A 145 14.55 -0.11 -4.72
N ALA A 146 15.72 -0.38 -4.14
CA ALA A 146 16.11 -1.73 -3.77
C ALA A 146 15.22 -2.25 -2.64
N ALA A 147 14.73 -3.48 -2.76
CA ALA A 147 14.01 -4.13 -1.69
C ALA A 147 14.92 -4.31 -0.48
N ARG A 148 14.34 -4.21 0.72
CA ARG A 148 15.04 -4.64 1.93
C ARG A 148 15.14 -6.15 1.89
N GLN A 149 16.33 -6.65 2.21
CA GLN A 149 16.55 -8.06 2.48
C GLN A 149 16.77 -8.17 3.99
N ASP A 150 15.85 -8.85 4.66
CA ASP A 150 16.08 -9.30 6.02
C ASP A 150 16.91 -10.59 5.93
N PRO A 151 18.10 -10.65 6.57
CA PRO A 151 18.92 -11.86 6.57
C PRO A 151 18.20 -13.10 7.13
N ASP A 152 17.17 -12.91 7.95
CA ASP A 152 16.45 -13.97 8.64
C ASP A 152 15.15 -14.40 7.92
N GLU A 153 14.71 -13.67 6.88
CA GLU A 153 13.54 -14.07 6.07
C GLU A 153 13.90 -15.07 4.97
N ASP A 154 12.97 -16.00 4.69
CA ASP A 154 13.08 -16.85 3.50
C ASP A 154 13.08 -15.97 2.24
N ILE A 155 14.09 -16.18 1.39
CA ILE A 155 14.34 -15.42 0.17
C ILE A 155 13.12 -15.45 -0.77
N SER A 156 12.40 -16.58 -0.79
CA SER A 156 11.18 -16.75 -1.59
C SER A 156 10.02 -15.89 -1.08
N ALA A 157 9.91 -15.70 0.24
CA ALA A 157 8.93 -14.83 0.85
C ALA A 157 9.22 -13.35 0.54
N THR A 158 10.49 -12.96 0.50
CA THR A 158 10.89 -11.58 0.15
C THR A 158 10.45 -11.20 -1.27
N ALA A 159 10.63 -12.08 -2.27
CA ALA A 159 10.20 -11.82 -3.64
C ALA A 159 8.67 -11.68 -3.76
N GLN A 160 7.91 -12.48 -3.00
CA GLN A 160 6.45 -12.37 -2.94
C GLN A 160 6.00 -11.05 -2.30
N ASN A 161 6.63 -10.64 -1.20
CA ASN A 161 6.36 -9.36 -0.54
C ASN A 161 6.61 -8.17 -1.49
N VAL A 162 7.73 -8.19 -2.23
CA VAL A 162 8.05 -7.15 -3.23
C VAL A 162 7.04 -7.13 -4.36
N MET A 163 6.65 -8.29 -4.87
CA MET A 163 5.62 -8.39 -5.92
C MET A 163 4.27 -7.83 -5.42
N GLN A 164 3.92 -8.08 -4.16
CA GLN A 164 2.68 -7.58 -3.60
C GLN A 164 2.70 -6.07 -3.40
N GLU A 165 3.79 -5.51 -2.87
CA GLU A 165 3.99 -4.06 -2.81
C GLU A 165 3.87 -3.45 -4.21
N ALA A 166 4.49 -4.08 -5.21
CA ALA A 166 4.45 -3.64 -6.59
C ALA A 166 3.02 -3.65 -7.18
N ARG A 167 2.21 -4.69 -6.91
CA ARG A 167 0.82 -4.75 -7.38
C ARG A 167 -0.05 -3.65 -6.79
N LEU A 168 0.05 -3.42 -5.48
CA LEU A 168 -0.67 -2.33 -4.82
C LEU A 168 -0.25 -0.97 -5.37
N PHE A 169 1.05 -0.78 -5.59
CA PHE A 169 1.57 0.48 -6.11
C PHE A 169 1.17 0.69 -7.59
N ALA A 170 1.14 -0.36 -8.42
CA ALA A 170 0.70 -0.30 -9.81
C ALA A 170 -0.74 0.22 -9.98
N MET A 171 -1.58 0.04 -8.95
CA MET A 171 -2.97 0.50 -8.93
C MET A 171 -3.09 2.00 -8.63
N LEU A 172 -2.03 2.66 -8.14
CA LEU A 172 -2.05 4.09 -7.84
C LEU A 172 -1.81 4.90 -9.13
N ARG A 173 -2.77 5.76 -9.46
CA ARG A 173 -2.73 6.61 -10.67
C ARG A 173 -3.28 7.99 -10.36
N HIS A 174 -2.38 8.94 -10.16
CA HIS A 174 -2.71 10.32 -9.91
C HIS A 174 -1.54 11.22 -10.31
N PRO A 175 -1.77 12.42 -10.90
CA PRO A 175 -0.69 13.32 -11.30
C PRO A 175 0.17 13.80 -10.13
N ASN A 176 -0.34 13.79 -8.91
CA ASN A 176 0.44 14.14 -7.71
C ASN A 176 0.88 12.90 -6.93
N ILE A 177 1.09 11.76 -7.61
CA ILE A 177 1.64 10.50 -7.06
C ILE A 177 2.64 9.92 -8.05
N ILE A 178 3.82 9.52 -7.56
CA ILE A 178 4.85 8.88 -8.40
C ILE A 178 4.34 7.52 -8.87
N ALA A 179 4.38 7.29 -10.18
CA ALA A 179 3.91 6.02 -10.72
C ALA A 179 4.98 4.91 -10.58
N LEU A 180 4.51 3.69 -10.34
CA LEU A 180 5.30 2.48 -10.56
C LEU A 180 5.40 2.20 -12.06
N LEU A 181 6.63 1.99 -12.55
CA LEU A 181 6.92 1.69 -13.94
C LEU A 181 7.20 0.19 -14.17
N GLY A 182 7.71 -0.51 -13.15
CA GLY A 182 7.98 -1.93 -13.21
C GLY A 182 8.56 -2.49 -11.91
N VAL A 183 8.79 -3.80 -11.91
CA VAL A 183 9.40 -4.55 -10.81
C VAL A 183 10.47 -5.48 -11.36
N CYS A 184 11.58 -5.62 -10.64
CA CYS A 184 12.59 -6.64 -10.90
C CYS A 184 12.55 -7.65 -9.75
N LEU A 185 12.25 -8.91 -10.06
CA LEU A 185 12.21 -10.03 -9.11
C LEU A 185 13.42 -10.98 -9.28
N GLN A 186 14.51 -10.51 -9.89
CA GLN A 186 15.72 -11.29 -10.09
C GLN A 186 16.62 -11.18 -8.87
N GLU A 187 16.80 -12.25 -8.13
CA GLU A 187 17.73 -12.31 -7.01
C GLU A 187 19.19 -12.11 -7.46
N PRO A 188 20.04 -11.47 -6.63
CA PRO A 188 19.74 -10.80 -5.36
C PRO A 188 19.19 -9.36 -5.55
N ASN A 189 18.86 -8.96 -6.77
CA ASN A 189 18.55 -7.59 -7.17
C ASN A 189 17.04 -7.29 -7.20
N LEU A 190 16.32 -7.64 -6.14
CA LEU A 190 14.91 -7.33 -6.01
C LEU A 190 14.72 -5.80 -5.90
N CYS A 191 13.94 -5.18 -6.79
CA CYS A 191 13.72 -3.74 -6.75
C CYS A 191 12.45 -3.27 -7.47
N LEU A 192 11.97 -2.09 -7.07
CA LEU A 192 10.88 -1.35 -7.72
C LEU A 192 11.46 -0.27 -8.64
N ILE A 193 10.92 -0.15 -9.85
CA ILE A 193 11.28 0.88 -10.82
C ILE A 193 10.15 1.90 -10.85
N ILE A 194 10.43 3.14 -10.47
CA ILE A 194 9.44 4.22 -10.32
C ILE A 194 9.86 5.46 -11.11
N GLU A 195 8.93 6.39 -11.29
CA GLU A 195 9.25 7.68 -11.91
C GLU A 195 10.30 8.45 -11.11
N TYR A 196 11.24 9.08 -11.82
CA TYR A 196 12.25 9.93 -11.20
C TYR A 196 11.69 11.35 -10.98
N ALA A 197 11.63 11.78 -9.71
CA ALA A 197 11.28 13.14 -9.34
C ALA A 197 12.52 14.06 -9.36
N SER A 198 12.70 14.82 -10.44
CA SER A 198 13.89 15.68 -10.64
C SER A 198 14.03 16.80 -9.62
N GLY A 199 12.92 17.20 -8.98
CA GLY A 199 12.92 18.22 -7.94
C GLY A 199 13.51 17.77 -6.59
N GLY A 200 13.78 16.47 -6.44
CA GLY A 200 14.26 15.88 -5.19
C GLY A 200 13.26 16.00 -4.03
N PRO A 201 13.67 15.61 -2.81
CA PRO A 201 12.78 15.60 -1.66
C PRO A 201 12.44 17.03 -1.20
N LEU A 202 11.19 17.25 -0.79
CA LEU A 202 10.63 18.56 -0.45
C LEU A 202 11.42 19.27 0.67
N ASN A 203 11.97 18.54 1.64
CA ASN A 203 12.78 19.11 2.71
C ASN A 203 14.02 19.85 2.18
N ARG A 204 14.66 19.35 1.11
CA ARG A 204 15.81 19.99 0.46
C ARG A 204 15.40 21.29 -0.22
N ALA A 205 14.23 21.31 -0.87
CA ALA A 205 13.70 22.52 -1.48
C ALA A 205 13.37 23.59 -0.41
N LEU A 206 12.80 23.18 0.72
CA LEU A 206 12.45 24.06 1.84
C LEU A 206 13.67 24.57 2.63
N ALA A 207 14.77 23.81 2.68
CA ALA A 207 15.95 24.16 3.47
C ALA A 207 16.81 25.29 2.86
N GLY A 208 16.72 25.54 1.55
CA GLY A 208 17.75 26.30 0.83
C GLY A 208 17.36 27.69 0.30
N ARG A 209 16.06 28.04 0.21
CA ARG A 209 15.63 29.27 -0.48
C ARG A 209 14.35 29.89 0.11
N ARG A 210 14.22 31.21 0.00
CA ARG A 210 12.91 31.88 0.16
C ARG A 210 12.03 31.49 -1.02
N ILE A 211 11.10 30.59 -0.79
CA ILE A 211 10.12 30.17 -1.78
C ILE A 211 8.95 31.17 -1.74
N PRO A 212 8.51 31.70 -2.89
CA PRO A 212 7.37 32.60 -2.93
C PRO A 212 6.11 31.94 -2.34
N PRO A 213 5.28 32.67 -1.57
CA PRO A 213 4.09 32.09 -0.93
C PRO A 213 3.14 31.38 -1.90
N HIS A 214 2.97 31.92 -3.12
CA HIS A 214 2.11 31.31 -4.13
C HIS A 214 2.60 29.93 -4.58
N VAL A 215 3.93 29.69 -4.59
CA VAL A 215 4.53 28.39 -4.91
C VAL A 215 4.29 27.40 -3.75
N LEU A 216 4.45 27.84 -2.51
CA LEU A 216 4.17 26.99 -1.33
C LEU A 216 2.70 26.56 -1.28
N VAL A 217 1.77 27.48 -1.55
CA VAL A 217 0.34 27.16 -1.63
C VAL A 217 0.07 26.17 -2.75
N ASN A 218 0.69 26.35 -3.92
CA ASN A 218 0.56 25.42 -5.02
C ASN A 218 1.04 24.01 -4.64
N TRP A 219 2.21 23.88 -4.01
CA TRP A 219 2.70 22.60 -3.51
C TRP A 219 1.74 21.98 -2.48
N ALA A 220 1.26 22.76 -1.52
CA ALA A 220 0.29 22.28 -0.53
C ALA A 220 -0.99 21.75 -1.18
N VAL A 221 -1.50 22.41 -2.22
CA VAL A 221 -2.67 21.95 -2.99
C VAL A 221 -2.37 20.63 -3.70
N GLN A 222 -1.21 20.50 -4.34
CA GLN A 222 -0.80 19.26 -5.02
C GLN A 222 -0.69 18.09 -4.02
N ILE A 223 -0.07 18.34 -2.86
CA ILE A 223 0.02 17.37 -1.77
C ILE A 223 -1.38 16.96 -1.29
N GLY A 224 -2.26 17.94 -1.06
CA GLY A 224 -3.63 17.70 -0.63
C GLY A 224 -4.42 16.85 -1.63
N LYS A 225 -4.27 17.11 -2.94
CA LYS A 225 -4.91 16.31 -4.01
C LYS A 225 -4.39 14.87 -4.04
N GLY A 226 -3.07 14.68 -3.95
CA GLY A 226 -2.47 13.34 -3.88
C GLY A 226 -2.98 12.56 -2.68
N MET A 227 -3.06 13.20 -1.51
CA MET A 227 -3.58 12.57 -0.28
C MET A 227 -5.07 12.27 -0.35
N GLN A 228 -5.87 13.17 -0.92
CA GLN A 228 -7.29 12.92 -1.15
C GLN A 228 -7.49 11.70 -2.04
N TYR A 229 -6.70 11.58 -3.12
CA TYR A 229 -6.74 10.39 -3.96
C TYR A 229 -6.40 9.12 -3.17
N LEU A 230 -5.34 9.13 -2.36
CA LEU A 230 -4.96 7.93 -1.58
C LEU A 230 -6.05 7.47 -0.61
N HIS A 231 -6.79 8.41 -0.02
CA HIS A 231 -7.82 8.10 0.95
C HIS A 231 -9.15 7.69 0.31
N ASP A 232 -9.59 8.43 -0.71
CA ASP A 232 -10.97 8.31 -1.22
C ASP A 232 -11.04 7.80 -2.67
N GLY A 233 -9.97 7.98 -3.44
CA GLY A 233 -9.93 7.68 -4.89
C GLY A 233 -9.19 6.39 -5.25
N ALA A 234 -8.32 5.89 -4.38
CA ALA A 234 -7.57 4.67 -4.58
C ALA A 234 -8.46 3.44 -4.36
N ILE A 235 -8.23 2.39 -5.16
CA ILE A 235 -9.00 1.15 -5.09
C ILE A 235 -8.83 0.48 -3.72
N VAL A 236 -7.62 0.52 -3.18
CA VAL A 236 -7.34 0.22 -1.78
C VAL A 236 -7.03 1.56 -1.11
N PRO A 237 -7.85 2.03 -0.17
CA PRO A 237 -7.52 3.23 0.61
C PRO A 237 -6.17 3.03 1.30
N VAL A 238 -5.18 3.82 0.89
CA VAL A 238 -3.83 3.77 1.46
C VAL A 238 -3.76 4.81 2.56
N ILE A 239 -3.66 4.35 3.81
CA ILE A 239 -3.27 5.22 4.91
C ILE A 239 -1.75 5.41 4.78
N HIS A 240 -1.30 6.59 4.36
CA HIS A 240 0.14 6.89 4.17
C HIS A 240 0.97 6.70 5.46
N ARG A 241 0.32 6.80 6.64
CA ARG A 241 0.87 6.59 8.01
C ARG A 241 2.10 7.41 8.41
N ASP A 242 2.63 8.27 7.53
CA ASP A 242 3.88 9.00 7.82
C ASP A 242 4.00 10.33 7.05
N LEU A 243 2.95 11.14 7.08
CA LEU A 243 2.94 12.47 6.46
C LEU A 243 3.66 13.49 7.37
N LYS A 244 4.99 13.57 7.26
CA LYS A 244 5.82 14.58 7.96
C LYS A 244 6.84 15.21 7.00
N SER A 245 7.11 16.50 7.20
CA SER A 245 8.08 17.29 6.43
C SER A 245 9.53 16.84 6.57
N ASN A 246 9.86 16.04 7.59
CA ASN A 246 11.22 15.64 7.94
C ASN A 246 11.59 14.18 7.59
N ASN A 247 10.76 13.48 6.80
CA ASN A 247 11.05 12.09 6.51
C ASN A 247 11.80 11.93 5.19
N GLY A 248 12.98 11.31 5.24
CA GLY A 248 13.57 10.53 4.14
C GLY A 248 12.73 9.29 3.77
N LYS A 249 11.40 9.40 3.84
CA LYS A 249 10.36 8.42 3.49
C LYS A 249 9.41 8.95 2.41
N SER A 250 9.54 10.22 2.02
CA SER A 250 8.62 10.92 1.11
C SER A 250 9.01 10.85 -0.37
N GLU A 251 10.00 10.04 -0.77
CA GLU A 251 10.44 9.99 -2.17
C GLU A 251 9.50 9.21 -3.12
N CYS A 252 8.35 8.73 -2.65
CA CYS A 252 7.45 7.93 -3.50
C CYS A 252 6.09 8.53 -3.81
N VAL A 253 5.74 9.76 -3.41
CA VAL A 253 4.32 10.14 -3.52
C VAL A 253 4.02 11.52 -4.07
N ILE A 254 4.94 12.46 -4.32
CA ILE A 254 4.49 13.79 -4.79
C ILE A 254 5.43 14.34 -5.85
N GLN A 255 4.95 14.32 -7.10
CA GLN A 255 5.58 15.01 -8.22
C GLN A 255 5.75 16.50 -7.89
N GLN A 256 6.94 17.05 -8.14
CA GLN A 256 7.14 18.49 -8.32
C GLN A 256 6.86 18.86 -9.77
#